data_AF-A0A6L7TNV6-F1
#
_entry.id   AF-A0A6L7TNV6-F1
#
_cell.length_a   1.000
_cell.length_b   1.000
_cell.length_c   1.000
_cell.angle_alpha   90.00
_cell.angle_beta   90.00
_cell.angle_gamma   90.00
#
_symmetry.space_group_name_H-M   'P 1'
#
loop_
_entity.id
_entity.type
_entity.pdbx_description
1 polymer ?
#
loop_
_entity_poly.entity_id
_entity_poly.type
_entity_poly.pdbx_seq_one_letter_code
_entity_poly.pdbx_strand_id
1 'polypeptide(L)' 'MQDSVRLADGSRKTVDIGYTWLKLNGRQVMTYIAFNEESSSPLLGALTLEELWLGVDPREGRLFPLTDMPL' A
#
# COMPACT_ATOMS: atom_id res chain seq x y z
N MET A 1 9.51 -13.46 -6.65
CA MET A 1 10.81 -13.36 -5.92
C MET A 1 10.50 -13.43 -4.44
N GLN A 2 11.44 -13.78 -3.56
CA GLN A 2 11.21 -13.75 -2.10
C GLN A 2 12.10 -12.72 -1.43
N ASP A 3 11.60 -12.11 -0.36
CA ASP A 3 12.35 -11.16 0.47
C ASP A 3 12.00 -11.32 1.97
N SER A 4 12.87 -10.86 2.85
CA SER A 4 12.68 -10.88 4.30
C SER A 4 12.24 -9.52 4.81
N VAL A 5 11.01 -9.44 5.33
CA VAL A 5 10.45 -8.22 5.93
C VAL A 5 10.45 -8.32 7.45
N ARG A 6 10.60 -7.17 8.11
CA ARG A 6 10.42 -7.04 9.57
C ARG A 6 9.07 -6.39 9.85
N LEU A 7 8.27 -7.02 10.69
CA LEU A 7 6.96 -6.50 11.09
C LEU A 7 7.08 -5.57 12.30
N ALA A 8 5.98 -4.86 12.60
CA ALA A 8 5.92 -3.89 13.70
C ALA A 8 6.17 -4.52 15.09
N ASP A 9 5.80 -5.79 15.27
CA ASP A 9 6.08 -6.55 16.49
C ASP A 9 7.55 -7.00 16.61
N GLY A 10 8.38 -6.67 15.62
CA GLY A 10 9.79 -7.03 15.55
C GLY A 10 10.07 -8.41 14.94
N SER A 11 9.04 -9.20 14.66
CA SER A 11 9.19 -10.50 13.99
C SER A 11 9.68 -10.32 12.53
N ARG A 12 10.25 -11.39 11.98
CA ARG A 12 10.68 -11.45 10.57
C ARG A 12 9.86 -12.49 9.84
N LYS A 13 9.41 -12.16 8.63
CA LYS A 13 8.69 -13.06 7.73
C LYS A 13 9.34 -13.04 6.35
N THR A 14 9.48 -14.21 5.73
CA THR A 14 9.79 -14.31 4.30
C THR A 14 8.48 -14.23 3.54
N VAL A 15 8.43 -13.33 2.55
CA VAL A 15 7.23 -13.09 1.74
C VAL A 15 7.59 -13.18 0.27
N ASP A 16 6.65 -13.67 -0.53
CA ASP A 16 6.75 -13.51 -1.97
C ASP A 16 6.49 -12.04 -2.33
N ILE A 17 7.23 -11.56 -3.31
CA ILE A 17 7.18 -10.19 -3.81
C ILE A 17 7.02 -10.19 -5.33
N GLY A 18 6.28 -9.20 -5.82
CA GLY A 18 5.99 -9.04 -7.23
C GLY A 18 5.29 -7.73 -7.53
N TYR A 19 4.70 -7.65 -8.71
CA TYR A 19 3.95 -6.49 -9.16
C TYR A 19 2.51 -6.89 -9.45
N THR A 20 1.57 -6.00 -9.15
CA THR A 20 0.17 -6.19 -9.53
C THR A 20 -0.47 -4.88 -9.97
N TRP A 21 -1.55 -4.99 -10.72
CA TRP A 21 -2.40 -3.86 -11.06
C TRP A 21 -3.36 -3.55 -9.91
N LEU A 22 -3.43 -2.28 -9.53
CA LEU A 22 -4.41 -1.77 -8.59
C LEU A 22 -5.25 -0.69 -9.27
N LYS A 23 -6.57 -0.76 -9.08
CA LYS A 23 -7.52 0.22 -9.58
C LYS A 23 -8.31 0.81 -8.41
N LEU A 24 -8.27 2.13 -8.27
CA LEU A 24 -8.98 2.87 -7.23
C LEU A 24 -9.50 4.20 -7.80
N ASN A 25 -10.78 4.51 -7.57
CA ASN A 25 -11.42 5.76 -8.02
C ASN A 25 -11.16 6.11 -9.49
N GLY A 26 -11.18 5.11 -10.37
CA GLY A 26 -10.94 5.28 -11.82
C GLY A 26 -9.47 5.41 -12.22
N ARG A 27 -8.53 5.54 -11.26
CA ARG A 27 -7.09 5.51 -11.50
C ARG A 27 -6.57 4.08 -11.44
N GLN A 28 -5.61 3.74 -12.31
CA GLN A 28 -4.97 2.44 -12.34
C GLN A 28 -3.44 2.60 -12.31
N VAL A 29 -2.78 1.85 -11.42
CA VAL A 29 -1.33 1.84 -11.26
C VAL A 29 -0.83 0.40 -11.19
N MET A 30 0.37 0.14 -11.70
CA MET A 30 1.10 -1.10 -11.43
C MET A 30 1.99 -0.84 -10.21
N THR A 31 1.83 -1.59 -9.14
CA THR A 31 2.54 -1.34 -7.87
C THR A 31 3.27 -2.58 -7.39
N TYR A 32 4.34 -2.37 -6.63
CA TYR A 32 5.13 -3.43 -6.02
C TYR A 32 4.45 -3.92 -4.73
N ILE A 33 4.29 -5.23 -4.58
CA ILE A 33 3.57 -5.83 -3.46
C ILE A 33 4.36 -6.94 -2.78
N ALA A 34 4.12 -7.09 -1.47
CA ALA A 34 4.41 -8.29 -0.72
C ALA A 34 3.12 -9.11 -0.61
N PHE A 35 3.13 -10.34 -1.11
CA PHE A 35 2.01 -11.26 -1.01
C PHE A 35 1.86 -11.78 0.42
N ASN A 36 0.62 -12.01 0.81
CA ASN A 36 0.26 -12.58 2.11
C ASN A 36 -0.83 -13.64 1.91
N GLU A 37 -1.31 -14.24 3.00
CA GLU A 37 -2.37 -15.25 2.97
C GLU A 37 -3.62 -14.73 2.24
N GLU A 38 -4.29 -15.62 1.52
CA GLU A 38 -5.43 -15.27 0.65
C GLU A 38 -6.60 -14.63 1.41
N SER A 39 -6.77 -14.97 2.68
CA SER A 39 -7.79 -14.40 3.57
C SER A 39 -7.44 -13.02 4.14
N SER A 40 -6.21 -12.53 3.91
CA SER A 40 -5.76 -11.26 4.47
C SER A 40 -6.37 -10.07 3.72
N SER A 41 -6.75 -9.04 4.47
CA SER A 41 -7.16 -7.76 3.86
C SER A 41 -5.94 -7.08 3.24
N PRO A 42 -6.04 -6.59 1.99
CA PRO A 42 -4.96 -5.83 1.36
C PRO A 42 -4.60 -4.60 2.18
N LEU A 43 -3.30 -4.35 2.32
CA LEU A 43 -2.76 -3.16 2.97
C LEU A 43 -2.11 -2.27 1.91
N LEU A 44 -2.51 -0.99 1.87
CA LEU A 44 -1.87 0.00 1.00
C LEU A 44 -0.65 0.57 1.72
N GLY A 45 0.53 0.24 1.23
CA GLY A 45 1.78 0.82 1.71
C GLY A 45 1.98 2.25 1.20
N ALA A 46 3.00 2.93 1.75
CA ALA A 46 3.35 4.30 1.35
C ALA A 46 3.58 4.43 -0.17
N LEU A 47 4.32 3.50 -0.77
CA LEU A 47 4.59 3.49 -2.21
C LEU A 47 3.30 3.53 -3.04
N THR A 48 2.34 2.66 -2.74
CA THR A 48 1.07 2.60 -3.47
C THR A 48 0.24 3.87 -3.26
N LEU A 49 0.25 4.45 -2.06
CA LEU A 49 -0.45 5.72 -1.78
C LEU A 49 0.18 6.88 -2.57
N GLU A 50 1.51 6.93 -2.66
CA GLU A 50 2.26 7.92 -3.45
C GLU A 50 1.98 7.77 -4.95
N GLU A 51 1.99 6.56 -5.49
CA GLU A 51 1.66 6.28 -6.90
C GLU A 51 0.23 6.71 -7.27
N LEU A 52 -0.70 6.62 -6.31
CA LEU A 52 -2.09 7.06 -6.45
C LEU A 52 -2.33 8.54 -6.13
N TRP A 53 -1.32 9.23 -5.61
CA TRP A 53 -1.39 10.63 -5.15
C TRP A 53 -2.42 10.81 -4.04
N LEU A 54 -2.35 9.96 -3.01
CA LEU A 54 -3.24 9.97 -1.87
C LEU A 54 -2.50 10.31 -0.59
N GLY A 55 -3.05 11.24 0.19
CA GLY A 55 -2.70 11.50 1.57
C GLY A 55 -3.59 10.72 2.54
N VAL A 56 -3.08 10.50 3.76
CA VAL A 56 -3.82 9.86 4.86
C VAL A 56 -4.20 10.93 5.87
N ASP A 57 -5.48 11.03 6.20
CA ASP A 57 -5.98 11.77 7.36
C ASP A 57 -6.16 10.78 8.53
N PRO A 58 -5.21 10.70 9.47
CA PRO A 58 -5.27 9.71 10.55
C PRO A 58 -6.32 10.06 11.62
N ARG A 59 -6.82 11.30 11.64
CA ARG A 59 -7.85 11.72 12.61
C ARG A 59 -9.22 11.20 12.18
N GLU A 60 -9.54 11.37 10.90
CA GLU A 60 -10.82 10.92 10.32
C GLU A 60 -10.76 9.52 9.71
N GLY A 61 -9.57 8.90 9.64
CA GLY A 61 -9.38 7.57 9.08
C GLY A 61 -9.71 7.48 7.58
N ARG A 62 -9.39 8.52 6.81
CA ARG A 62 -9.75 8.62 5.39
C ARG A 62 -8.55 8.95 4.51
N LEU A 63 -8.66 8.58 3.23
CA LEU A 63 -7.73 9.00 2.19
C LEU A 63 -8.26 10.28 1.51
N PHE A 64 -7.34 11.18 1.13
CA PHE A 64 -7.68 12.37 0.35
C PHE A 64 -6.71 12.54 -0.83
N PRO A 65 -7.14 13.08 -1.98
CA PRO A 65 -6.24 13.41 -3.08
C PRO A 65 -5.19 14.45 -2.67
N LEU A 66 -3.92 14.23 -2.99
CA LEU A 66 -2.86 15.20 -2.72
C LEU A 66 -2.99 16.48 -3.56
N THR A 67 -3.81 16.49 -4.62
CA THR A 67 -4.20 17.72 -5.32
C THR A 67 -4.95 18.71 -4.43
N ASP A 68 -5.51 18.23 -3.32
CA ASP A 68 -6.29 19.03 -2.37
C ASP A 68 -5.43 19.50 -1.19
N MET A 69 -4.10 19.25 -1.22
CA MET A 69 -3.17 19.66 -0.18
C MET A 69 -2.91 21.17 -0.26
N PRO A 70 -3.18 21.96 0.80
CA PRO A 70 -2.75 23.35 0.84
C PRO A 70 -1.22 23.40 0.91
N LEU A 71 -0.61 24.16 -0.01
CA LEU A 71 0.81 24.49 0.01
C LEU A 71 1.18 25.33 1.24
#